data_AF-A0A9E1U9Q5-F1
#
_entry.id   AF-A0A9E1U9Q5-F1
#
_cell.length_a   1.000
_cell.length_b   1.000
_cell.length_c   1.000
_cell.angle_alpha   90.00
_cell.angle_beta   90.00
_cell.angle_gamma   90.00
#
_symmetry.space_group_name_H-M   'P 1'
#
loop_
_entity.id
_entity.type
_entity.pdbx_description
1 polymer ?
#
loop_
_entity_poly.entity_id
_entity_poly.type
_entity_poly.pdbx_seq_one_letter_code
_entity_poly.pdbx_strand_id
1 'polypeptide(L)' 'MFLVIILLVSFFTNVLIGTLGGQPFLGDVGELLVLLVASIIFTITILKHERVERIERNKSNVNGA' A
#
# COMPACT_ATOMS: atom_id res chain seq x y z
N MET A 1 -3.31 3.15 5.81
CA MET A 1 -3.48 3.90 4.55
C MET A 1 -2.33 4.88 4.30
N PHE A 2 -1.99 5.77 5.25
CA PHE A 2 -0.84 6.68 5.12
C PHE A 2 0.50 6.02 4.77
N LEU A 3 0.85 4.89 5.39
CA LEU A 3 2.07 4.14 5.09
C LEU A 3 2.19 3.74 3.61
N VAL A 4 1.08 3.33 2.99
CA VAL A 4 1.05 2.90 1.59
C VAL A 4 1.30 4.08 0.66
N ILE A 5 0.72 5.23 0.97
CA ILE A 5 0.90 6.46 0.19
C ILE A 5 2.38 6.90 0.23
N ILE A 6 3.02 6.83 1.40
CA ILE A 6 4.44 7.16 1.55
C ILE A 6 5.32 6.21 0.72
N LEU A 7 5.08 4.89 0.79
CA LEU A 7 5.81 3.92 -0.01
C LEU A 7 5.62 4.17 -1.52
N LEU A 8 4.39 4.49 -1.94
CA LEU A 8 4.06 4.77 -3.34
C LEU A 8 4.78 6.02 -3.85
N VAL A 9 4.75 7.12 -3.11
CA VAL A 9 5.41 8.38 -3.50
C VAL A 9 6.92 8.21 -3.54
N SER A 10 7.50 7.49 -2.57
CA SER A 10 8.94 7.23 -2.53
C SER A 10 9.39 6.38 -3.71
N PHE A 11 8.62 5.34 -4.05
CA PHE A 11 8.86 4.51 -5.24
C PHE A 11 8.75 5.35 -6.52
N PHE A 12 7.66 6.10 -6.68
CA PHE A 12 7.39 6.91 -7.86
C PHE A 12 8.50 7.95 -8.10
N THR A 13 8.99 8.57 -7.03
CA THR A 13 10.09 9.55 -7.11
C THR A 13 11.40 8.90 -7.58
N ASN A 14 11.74 7.70 -7.10
CA ASN A 14 12.95 6.99 -7.54
C ASN A 14 12.89 6.65 -9.04
N VAL A 15 11.74 6.13 -9.49
CA VAL A 15 11.49 5.83 -10.91
C VAL A 15 11.54 7.10 -11.76
N LEU A 16 10.96 8.21 -11.27
CA LEU A 16 10.99 9.48 -11.98
C LEU A 16 12.43 9.97 -12.21
N ILE A 17 13.29 9.85 -11.19
CA ILE A 17 14.70 10.24 -11.30
C ILE A 17 15.43 9.37 -12.34
N GLY A 18 15.22 8.06 -12.32
CA GLY A 18 15.82 7.14 -13.31
C GLY A 18 15.34 7.41 -14.75
N THR A 19 14.04 7.65 -14.93
CA THR A 19 13.46 7.91 -16.26
C THR A 19 13.84 9.28 -16.84
N LEU A 20 14.14 10.27 -16.00
CA LEU A 20 14.64 11.58 -16.42
C LEU A 20 16.15 11.59 -16.74
N GLY A 21 16.81 10.42 -16.71
CA GLY A 21 18.24 10.28 -17.01
C GLY A 21 19.16 10.57 -15.82
N GLY A 22 18.61 10.72 -14.62
CA GLY A 22 19.38 10.74 -13.38
C GLY A 22 19.84 9.33 -13.01
N GLN A 23 20.81 9.22 -12.10
CA GLN A 23 21.21 7.93 -11.54
C GLN A 23 20.27 7.60 -10.37
N PRO A 24 19.33 6.63 -10.52
CA PRO A 24 18.39 6.30 -9.48
C PRO A 24 19.11 5.60 -8.32
N PHE A 25 18.58 5.76 -7.09
CA PHE A 25 19.19 5.18 -5.89
C PHE A 25 18.95 3.66 -5.82
N LEU A 26 17.76 3.23 -6.26
CA LEU A 26 17.45 1.83 -6.53
C LEU A 26 17.44 1.60 -8.05
N GLY A 27 18.13 0.56 -8.53
CA GLY A 27 17.98 0.10 -9.92
C GLY A 27 16.70 -0.73 -10.12
N ASP A 28 16.41 -1.10 -11.38
CA ASP A 28 15.17 -1.78 -11.81
C ASP A 28 14.73 -2.96 -10.93
N VAL A 29 15.67 -3.80 -10.49
CA VAL A 29 15.36 -4.95 -9.61
C VAL A 29 14.93 -4.49 -8.22
N GLY A 30 15.58 -3.46 -7.68
CA GLY A 30 15.22 -2.87 -6.38
C GLY A 30 13.85 -2.19 -6.45
N GLU A 31 13.56 -1.49 -7.54
CA GLU A 31 12.27 -0.88 -7.82
C GLU A 31 11.14 -1.92 -7.83
N LEU A 32 11.31 -3.03 -8.55
CA LEU A 32 10.34 -4.13 -8.59
C LEU A 32 10.09 -4.75 -7.21
N LEU A 33 11.14 -4.91 -6.39
CA LEU A 33 11.01 -5.44 -5.03
C LEU A 33 10.25 -4.49 -4.09
N VAL A 34 10.48 -3.18 -4.21
CA VAL A 34 9.74 -2.17 -3.41
C VAL A 34 8.26 -2.19 -3.75
N LEU A 35 7.90 -2.26 -5.04
CA LEU A 35 6.51 -2.39 -5.46
C LEU A 35 5.86 -3.67 -4.92
N LEU A 36 6.59 -4.78 -4.94
CA LEU A 36 6.10 -6.06 -4.41
C LEU A 36 5.76 -5.95 -2.93
N VAL A 37 6.68 -5.40 -2.12
CA VAL A 37 6.46 -5.19 -0.68
C VAL A 37 5.30 -4.22 -0.43
N ALA A 38 5.25 -3.11 -1.18
CA ALA A 38 4.15 -2.15 -1.09
C ALA A 38 2.79 -2.79 -1.37
N SER A 39 2.69 -3.64 -2.39
CA SER A 39 1.46 -4.36 -2.76
C SER A 39 0.99 -5.32 -1.67
N ILE A 40 1.92 -6.06 -1.06
CA ILE A 40 1.61 -6.97 0.06
C ILE A 40 1.08 -6.19 1.27
N ILE A 41 1.78 -5.12 1.68
CA ILE A 41 1.37 -4.28 2.80
C ILE A 41 0.00 -3.63 2.53
N PHE A 42 -0.22 -3.17 1.30
CA PHE A 42 -1.49 -2.60 0.88
C PHE A 42 -2.62 -3.63 1.01
N THR A 43 -2.43 -4.83 0.50
CA THR A 43 -3.41 -5.93 0.57
C THR A 43 -3.74 -6.29 2.02
N ILE A 44 -2.73 -6.44 2.88
CA ILE A 44 -2.93 -6.72 4.31
C ILE A 44 -3.73 -5.59 4.97
N THR A 45 -3.40 -4.34 4.63
CA THR A 45 -4.07 -3.15 5.18
C THR A 45 -5.54 -3.11 4.78
N ILE A 46 -5.85 -3.38 3.50
CA ILE A 46 -7.23 -3.36 2.99
C ILE A 46 -8.07 -4.48 3.61
N LEU A 47 -7.51 -5.69 3.71
CA LEU A 47 -8.21 -6.81 4.34
C LEU A 47 -8.46 -6.57 5.83
N LYS A 48 -7.49 -5.98 6.55
CA LYS A 48 -7.66 -5.62 7.95
C LYS A 48 -8.75 -4.56 8.14
N HIS A 49 -8.81 -3.58 7.24
CA HIS A 49 -9.87 -2.57 7.25
C HIS A 49 -11.26 -3.18 7.02
N GLU A 50 -11.42 -4.03 6.01
CA GLU A 50 -12.70 -4.71 5.75
C GLU A 50 -13.16 -5.60 6.91
N ARG A 51 -12.23 -6.27 7.60
CA ARG A 51 -12.55 -7.15 8.73
C ARG A 51 -13.16 -6.37 9.90
N VAL A 52 -12.64 -5.19 10.20
CA VAL A 52 -13.18 -4.33 11.27
C VAL A 52 -14.58 -3.86 10.92
N GLU A 53 -14.76 -3.38 9.69
CA GLU A 53 -16.05 -2.89 9.21
C GLU A 53 -17.14 -3.98 9.20
N ARG A 54 -16.79 -5.21 8.80
CA ARG A 54 -17.72 -6.35 8.84
C ARG A 54 -18.16 -6.73 10.25
N ILE A 55 -17.28 -6.64 11.24
CA ILE A 55 -17.62 -6.95 12.63
C ILE A 55 -18.59 -5.91 13.20
N GLU A 56 -18.37 -4.63 12.91
CA GLU A 56 -19.26 -3.55 13.34
C GLU A 56 -20.66 -3.65 12.72
N ARG A 57 -20.74 -3.92 11.40
CA ARG A 57 -22.04 -4.15 10.73
C ARG A 57 -22.82 -5.32 11.34
N ASN A 58 -22.16 -6.44 11.64
CA ASN A 58 -22.83 -7.61 12.23
C ASN A 58 -23.38 -7.31 13.64
N LYS A 59 -22.66 -6.51 14.44
CA LYS A 59 -23.10 -6.12 15.79
C LYS A 59 -24.33 -5.21 15.76
N SER A 60 -24.43 -4.33 14.77
CA SER A 60 -25.60 -3.46 14.56
C SER A 60 -26.88 -4.25 14.24
N ASN A 61 -26.78 -5.25 13.35
CA ASN A 61 -27.93 -6.11 12.99
C ASN A 61 -28.45 -6.96 14.15
N VAL A 62 -27.60 -7.35 15.11
CA VAL A 62 -28.02 -8.13 16.29
C VAL A 62 -28.66 -7.26 17.36
N ASN A 63 -28.20 -6.02 17.54
CA ASN A 63 -28.74 -5.11 18.57
C ASN A 63 -30.02 -4.39 18.14
N GLY A 64 -30.36 -4.42 16.84
CA GLY A 64 -31.60 -3.85 16.29
C GLY A 64 -32.74 -4.86 16.12
N ALA A 65 -32.54 -6.14 16.49
CA ALA A 65 -33.54 -7.20 16.51
C ALA A 65 -34.01 -7.47 17.94
#